data_AF-A0A257QNY3-F1
#
_entry.id   AF-A0A257QNY3-F1
#
_cell.length_a   1.000
_cell.length_b   1.000
_cell.length_c   1.000
_cell.angle_alpha   90.00
_cell.angle_beta   90.00
_cell.angle_gamma   90.00
#
_symmetry.space_group_name_H-M   'P 1'
#
loop_
_entity.id
_entity.type
_entity.pdbx_description
1 polymer ?
#
loop_
_entity_poly.entity_id
_entity_poly.type
_entity_poly.pdbx_seq_one_letter_code
_entity_poly.pdbx_strand_id
1 'polypeptide(L)'
;NQIVATVPGGATSGPISVTVGTVTATSSASFSVTGPMITGFAPVAGTNGTIVTVTGTGLDPVPGSTTATLDGMSVSITSISNTQFTFAVPSTATSGPIQITTPNGQATSANDFIIAPGSIGAANIITSSTLTTSGPVQNLDIGVANSYGVFAFGASTGQWLTVQLAILSTTISGGNVAYQVYSPSNAQIASGTVSASVMSIHLPQIQATGTYIVAFGSGSGTVDVSAALETDASLTINAAPQSISALWPWQSKRLVWTATAGQSLVLGITNYNPGLGSDFAQLTAYAPDGSLLATSSCGYLGCLMNLNSVPTTGTYTVVIQPLNANPLNFTAALVTAVTGSLTTTGSPVTVVTTVPGQSATLTFSGTQGENLGFGITNLVLVPASVIGVTVDIYSPSGMLLNSSCNTTSPGCGISLNNLPLTGTYSIVITPAGTAIMNLTATLTQDVTGTLSPDTPLAINLTTPGENALLTFSGTPGQVMSLQVSGVSTTPAGAPLQETVYNPDGTTFSTTTTNTIIVPIASSANYSVLIAPYYGATATMQVATIPMLLGALGINAPGSNFSTTSAGQSAYLTFSATAGQNLGLGITNLALNPSSVT
;
A
#
# COMPACT_ATOMS: atom_id res chain seq x y z
N ASN A 1 68.36 43.69 14.58
CA ASN A 1 68.00 44.14 13.22
C ASN A 1 66.61 43.64 12.89
N GLN A 2 65.64 44.52 12.69
CA GLN A 2 64.25 44.18 12.42
C GLN A 2 63.77 45.02 11.24
N ILE A 3 63.10 44.38 10.28
CA ILE A 3 62.34 45.06 9.22
C ILE A 3 60.87 44.79 9.53
N VAL A 4 60.07 45.85 9.59
CA VAL A 4 58.62 45.76 9.75
C VAL A 4 58.01 46.28 8.44
N ALA A 5 57.19 45.46 7.81
CA ALA A 5 56.48 45.81 6.59
C ALA A 5 55.02 45.36 6.72
N THR A 6 54.11 46.19 6.21
CA THR A 6 52.70 45.82 6.08
C THR A 6 52.55 44.94 4.83
N VAL A 7 51.83 43.83 4.97
CA VAL A 7 51.48 42.97 3.83
C VAL A 7 50.57 43.78 2.90
N PRO A 8 50.94 44.02 1.63
CA PRO A 8 50.10 44.77 0.71
C PRO A 8 48.87 43.95 0.28
N GLY A 9 47.78 44.65 -0.06
CA GLY A 9 46.61 44.02 -0.67
C GLY A 9 46.97 43.32 -1.99
N GLY A 10 46.45 42.11 -2.20
CA GLY A 10 46.77 41.26 -3.36
C GLY A 10 48.10 40.49 -3.27
N ALA A 11 48.78 40.50 -2.11
CA ALA A 11 49.91 39.61 -1.88
C ALA A 11 49.48 38.14 -1.96
N THR A 12 50.29 37.30 -2.62
CA THR A 12 50.10 35.84 -2.65
C THR A 12 51.03 35.16 -1.66
N SER A 13 50.66 33.97 -1.18
CA SER A 13 51.56 33.13 -0.39
C SER A 13 52.86 32.84 -1.17
N GLY A 14 54.00 32.94 -0.48
CA GLY A 14 55.33 32.78 -1.08
C GLY A 14 56.45 33.31 -0.19
N PRO A 15 57.72 33.09 -0.54
CA PRO A 15 58.84 33.55 0.27
C PRO A 15 58.98 35.07 0.22
N ILE A 16 59.38 35.67 1.35
CA ILE A 16 59.62 37.11 1.49
C ILE A 16 61.01 37.42 0.91
N SER A 17 61.09 38.38 0.00
CA SER A 17 62.37 38.85 -0.55
C SER A 17 62.67 40.27 -0.09
N VAL A 18 63.92 40.53 0.31
CA VAL A 18 64.43 41.84 0.70
C VAL A 18 65.61 42.17 -0.22
N THR A 19 65.56 43.32 -0.89
CA THR A 19 66.61 43.78 -1.80
C THR A 19 67.27 45.04 -1.26
N VAL A 20 68.61 45.07 -1.22
CA VAL A 20 69.42 46.24 -0.89
C VAL A 20 70.42 46.48 -2.02
N GLY A 21 70.25 47.57 -2.77
CA GLY A 21 71.01 47.79 -4.00
C GLY A 21 70.71 46.71 -5.05
N THR A 22 71.73 45.95 -5.46
CA THR A 22 71.61 44.83 -6.42
C THR A 22 71.54 43.45 -5.76
N VAL A 23 71.55 43.38 -4.42
CA VAL A 23 71.59 42.10 -3.68
C VAL A 23 70.21 41.81 -3.10
N THR A 24 69.70 40.60 -3.35
CA THR A 24 68.42 40.11 -2.81
C THR A 24 68.65 38.92 -1.90
N ALA A 25 68.02 38.94 -0.72
CA ALA A 25 67.90 37.79 0.16
C ALA A 25 66.44 37.37 0.23
N THR A 26 66.20 36.05 0.19
CA THR A 26 64.86 35.46 0.21
C THR A 26 64.73 34.56 1.45
N SER A 27 63.58 34.61 2.12
CA SER A 27 63.32 33.78 3.30
C SER A 27 63.28 32.29 2.92
N SER A 28 63.73 31.43 3.83
CA SER A 28 63.66 29.97 3.65
C SER A 28 62.24 29.42 3.80
N ALA A 29 61.43 30.03 4.66
CA ALA A 29 60.01 29.73 4.80
C ALA A 29 59.17 30.63 3.88
N SER A 30 58.08 30.08 3.35
CA SER A 30 57.05 30.88 2.67
C SER A 30 56.18 31.60 3.68
N PHE A 31 55.86 32.87 3.40
CA PHE A 31 54.80 33.60 4.05
C PHE A 31 53.45 33.11 3.53
N SER A 32 52.48 32.88 4.42
CA SER A 32 51.15 32.41 4.05
C SER A 32 50.15 33.57 4.15
N VAL A 33 49.48 33.87 3.05
CA VAL A 33 48.31 34.75 3.02
C VAL A 33 47.07 33.88 3.13
N THR A 34 46.37 33.96 4.27
CA THR A 34 45.11 33.25 4.47
C THR A 34 43.97 34.02 3.84
N GLY A 35 43.06 33.31 3.17
CA GLY A 35 41.80 33.89 2.69
C GLY A 35 40.92 34.40 3.83
N PRO A 36 39.83 35.11 3.50
CA PRO A 36 38.91 35.60 4.51
C PRO A 36 38.23 34.43 5.24
N MET A 37 37.75 34.68 6.45
CA MET A 37 36.87 33.77 7.19
C MET A 37 35.80 34.58 7.91
N ILE A 38 34.54 34.16 7.80
CA ILE A 38 33.45 34.69 8.63
C ILE A 38 33.31 33.80 9.86
N THR A 39 33.45 34.38 11.05
CA THR A 39 33.32 33.65 12.32
C THR A 39 31.92 33.81 12.93
N GLY A 40 31.18 34.86 12.55
CA GLY A 40 29.82 35.09 13.01
C GLY A 40 29.28 36.44 12.58
N PHE A 41 28.04 36.72 12.97
CA PHE A 41 27.40 38.00 12.74
C PHE A 41 26.35 38.27 13.82
N ALA A 42 26.03 39.54 14.05
CA ALA A 42 24.98 39.97 14.96
C ALA A 42 24.28 41.23 14.42
N PRO A 43 22.94 41.35 14.54
CA PRO A 43 22.02 40.33 15.06
C PRO A 43 21.88 39.12 14.11
N VAL A 44 21.31 38.00 14.58
CA VAL A 44 21.06 36.80 13.75
C VAL A 44 19.88 36.97 12.78
N ALA A 45 18.99 37.91 13.09
CA ALA A 45 17.84 38.26 12.29
C ALA A 45 17.62 39.78 12.25
N GLY A 46 16.99 40.26 11.18
CA GLY A 46 16.67 41.67 11.00
C GLY A 46 15.56 41.91 9.99
N THR A 47 15.12 43.16 9.91
CA THR A 47 14.29 43.68 8.83
C THR A 47 15.12 44.63 7.95
N ASN A 48 14.52 45.14 6.87
CA ASN A 48 15.13 46.17 6.02
C ASN A 48 15.73 47.32 6.85
N GLY A 49 16.97 47.69 6.55
CA GLY A 49 17.71 48.76 7.23
C GLY A 49 18.38 48.34 8.53
N THR A 50 18.19 47.10 9.01
CA THR A 50 18.92 46.58 10.18
C THR A 50 20.42 46.62 9.89
N ILE A 51 21.21 47.17 10.82
CA ILE A 51 22.67 47.15 10.71
C ILE A 51 23.17 45.79 11.20
N VAL A 52 23.79 45.05 10.29
CA VAL A 52 24.41 43.76 10.58
C VAL A 52 25.90 43.97 10.76
N THR A 53 26.43 43.47 11.87
CA THR A 53 27.86 43.43 12.15
C THR A 53 28.37 42.02 11.93
N VAL A 54 29.28 41.84 10.99
CA VAL A 54 29.88 40.56 10.64
C VAL A 54 31.31 40.51 11.17
N THR A 55 31.65 39.48 11.93
CA THR A 55 32.98 39.27 12.50
C THR A 55 33.73 38.17 11.74
N GLY A 56 35.05 38.29 11.69
CA GLY A 56 35.88 37.37 10.93
C GLY A 56 37.37 37.65 11.04
N THR A 57 38.12 37.12 10.08
CA THR A 57 39.54 37.41 9.87
C THR A 57 39.83 37.58 8.37
N GLY A 58 40.90 38.30 8.04
CA GLY A 58 41.33 38.48 6.65
C GLY A 58 40.33 39.23 5.77
N LEU A 59 39.48 40.09 6.35
CA LEU A 59 38.37 40.74 5.65
C LEU A 59 38.80 41.91 4.75
N ASP A 60 40.09 42.29 4.76
CA ASP A 60 40.72 43.32 3.93
C ASP A 60 40.00 44.70 3.95
N PRO A 61 40.49 45.67 4.76
CA PRO A 61 39.87 46.98 4.91
C PRO A 61 40.13 47.94 3.75
N VAL A 62 40.85 47.54 2.70
CA VAL A 62 41.16 48.42 1.57
C VAL A 62 39.86 48.81 0.84
N PRO A 63 39.49 50.10 0.81
CA PRO A 63 38.25 50.54 0.16
C PRO A 63 38.20 50.13 -1.32
N GLY A 64 37.10 49.52 -1.74
CA GLY A 64 36.87 49.10 -3.13
C GLY A 64 37.47 47.73 -3.50
N SER A 65 38.30 47.12 -2.64
CA SER A 65 38.87 45.78 -2.87
C SER A 65 37.97 44.64 -2.35
N THR A 66 37.03 44.96 -1.47
CA THR A 66 36.17 43.99 -0.78
C THR A 66 34.71 44.24 -1.10
N THR A 67 33.98 43.18 -1.45
CA THR A 67 32.54 43.21 -1.68
C THR A 67 31.85 42.17 -0.81
N ALA A 68 30.60 42.44 -0.41
CA ALA A 68 29.79 41.48 0.32
C ALA A 68 28.42 41.31 -0.34
N THR A 69 27.83 40.13 -0.14
CA THR A 69 26.47 39.80 -0.57
C THR A 69 25.70 39.14 0.56
N LEU A 70 24.39 39.35 0.61
CA LEU A 70 23.43 38.62 1.44
C LEU A 70 22.49 37.85 0.50
N ASP A 71 22.49 36.52 0.60
CA ASP A 71 21.74 35.63 -0.31
C ASP A 71 22.01 35.94 -1.81
N GLY A 72 23.28 36.23 -2.13
CA GLY A 72 23.72 36.64 -3.47
C GLY A 72 23.41 38.10 -3.85
N MET A 73 22.59 38.83 -3.08
CA MET A 73 22.33 40.25 -3.29
C MET A 73 23.47 41.10 -2.75
N SER A 74 24.07 41.96 -3.58
CA SER A 74 25.14 42.87 -3.15
C SER A 74 24.67 43.81 -2.04
N VAL A 75 25.49 43.95 -1.00
CA VAL A 75 25.27 44.89 0.12
C VAL A 75 26.31 46.00 0.11
N SER A 76 25.91 47.20 0.54
CA SER A 76 26.84 48.31 0.71
C SER A 76 27.51 48.22 2.08
N ILE A 77 28.82 47.97 2.09
CA ILE A 77 29.62 47.93 3.32
C ILE A 77 29.73 49.35 3.88
N THR A 78 29.28 49.55 5.12
CA THR A 78 29.27 50.85 5.82
C THR A 78 30.54 51.08 6.64
N SER A 79 31.16 50.02 7.13
CA SER A 79 32.48 50.05 7.77
C SER A 79 33.19 48.72 7.57
N ILE A 80 34.52 48.73 7.48
CA ILE A 80 35.33 47.51 7.36
C ILE A 80 36.70 47.66 8.06
N SER A 81 37.11 46.57 8.68
CA SER A 81 38.41 46.33 9.31
C SER A 81 38.86 44.91 8.94
N ASN A 82 40.08 44.51 9.32
CA ASN A 82 40.54 43.13 9.10
C ASN A 82 39.71 42.06 9.83
N THR A 83 38.95 42.43 10.84
CA THR A 83 38.23 41.48 11.72
C THR A 83 36.73 41.71 11.79
N GLN A 84 36.22 42.76 11.15
CA GLN A 84 34.80 43.10 11.17
C GLN A 84 34.40 43.96 9.97
N PHE A 85 33.21 43.74 9.42
CA PHE A 85 32.53 44.70 8.56
C PHE A 85 31.07 44.87 8.98
N THR A 86 30.47 46.00 8.60
CA THR A 86 29.04 46.27 8.81
C THR A 86 28.35 46.60 7.49
N PHE A 87 27.07 46.29 7.40
CA PHE A 87 26.21 46.72 6.30
C PHE A 87 24.76 46.87 6.79
N ALA A 88 23.95 47.66 6.07
CA ALA A 88 22.51 47.73 6.28
C ALA A 88 21.79 46.70 5.39
N VAL A 89 20.83 45.95 5.94
CA VAL A 89 20.02 44.99 5.19
C VAL A 89 19.25 45.71 4.07
N PRO A 90 19.43 45.34 2.78
CA PRO A 90 18.68 45.91 1.67
C PRO A 90 17.16 45.66 1.74
N SER A 91 16.37 46.51 1.09
CA SER A 91 14.90 46.43 1.11
C SER A 91 14.29 45.20 0.46
N THR A 92 15.02 44.56 -0.44
CA THR A 92 14.60 43.37 -1.19
C THR A 92 15.43 42.14 -0.84
N ALA A 93 16.22 42.20 0.24
CA ALA A 93 17.02 41.08 0.66
C ALA A 93 16.14 39.93 1.13
N THR A 94 16.55 38.71 0.80
CA THR A 94 16.00 37.45 1.27
C THR A 94 16.90 36.85 2.35
N SER A 95 16.34 35.94 3.15
CA SER A 95 17.13 35.18 4.12
C SER A 95 18.17 34.35 3.38
N GLY A 96 19.37 34.22 3.93
CA GLY A 96 20.42 33.42 3.30
C GLY A 96 21.81 33.77 3.80
N PRO A 97 22.84 33.19 3.16
CA PRO A 97 24.20 33.31 3.65
C PRO A 97 24.76 34.71 3.37
N ILE A 98 25.63 35.16 4.27
CA ILE A 98 26.47 36.33 4.05
C ILE A 98 27.77 35.84 3.42
N GLN A 99 28.11 36.35 2.24
CA GLN A 99 29.37 36.06 1.59
C GLN A 99 30.21 37.34 1.49
N ILE A 100 31.50 37.23 1.78
CA ILE A 100 32.50 38.28 1.56
C ILE A 100 33.50 37.80 0.51
N THR A 101 33.85 38.68 -0.41
CA THR A 101 34.89 38.46 -1.42
C THR A 101 35.98 39.50 -1.21
N THR A 102 37.21 39.04 -1.00
CA THR A 102 38.42 39.86 -0.91
C THR A 102 39.40 39.45 -2.03
N PRO A 103 40.48 40.21 -2.28
CA PRO A 103 41.51 39.79 -3.24
C PRO A 103 42.16 38.43 -2.92
N ASN A 104 42.04 37.98 -1.67
CA ASN A 104 42.66 36.74 -1.17
C ASN A 104 41.67 35.56 -1.11
N GLY A 105 40.42 35.72 -1.55
CA GLY A 105 39.43 34.64 -1.64
C GLY A 105 38.03 35.04 -1.20
N GLN A 106 37.19 34.03 -0.98
CA GLN A 106 35.80 34.19 -0.52
C GLN A 106 35.57 33.45 0.80
N ALA A 107 34.68 33.99 1.63
CA ALA A 107 34.15 33.32 2.79
C ALA A 107 32.63 33.46 2.85
N THR A 108 31.97 32.39 3.26
CA THR A 108 30.52 32.34 3.45
C THR A 108 30.24 32.10 4.93
N SER A 109 29.22 32.76 5.49
CA SER A 109 28.78 32.51 6.86
C SER A 109 28.30 31.07 7.03
N ALA A 110 28.56 30.49 8.21
CA ALA A 110 28.13 29.12 8.52
C ALA A 110 26.60 28.98 8.65
N ASN A 111 25.95 30.05 9.13
CA ASN A 111 24.50 30.15 9.25
C ASN A 111 23.96 31.27 8.35
N ASP A 112 22.70 31.15 7.99
CA ASP A 112 21.99 32.17 7.23
C ASP A 112 21.55 33.32 8.15
N PHE A 113 21.66 34.54 7.62
CA PHE A 113 21.02 35.70 8.22
C PHE A 113 19.53 35.66 7.89
N ILE A 114 18.69 35.84 8.91
CA ILE A 114 17.24 35.71 8.78
C ILE A 114 16.59 37.07 8.54
N ILE A 115 15.91 37.21 7.40
CA ILE A 115 14.97 38.30 7.19
C ILE A 115 13.68 37.93 7.91
N ALA A 116 13.44 38.58 9.05
CA ALA A 116 12.36 38.20 9.95
C ALA A 116 10.97 38.34 9.29
N PRO A 117 10.12 37.30 9.33
CA PRO A 117 8.73 37.42 8.90
C PRO A 117 7.99 38.50 9.70
N GLY A 118 7.04 39.21 9.09
CA GLY A 118 6.29 40.26 9.80
C GLY A 118 5.54 39.77 11.05
N SER A 119 5.14 38.50 11.07
CA SER A 119 4.51 37.82 12.21
C SER A 119 5.48 37.48 13.35
N ILE A 120 6.78 37.41 13.08
CA ILE A 120 7.83 37.09 14.05
C ILE A 120 8.82 38.25 14.05
N GLY A 121 8.62 39.23 14.94
CA GLY A 121 9.52 40.38 15.04
C GLY A 121 10.99 39.96 15.19
N ALA A 122 11.90 40.63 14.47
CA ALA A 122 13.32 40.26 14.41
C ALA A 122 13.98 40.13 15.80
N ALA A 123 13.60 40.99 16.75
CA ALA A 123 14.11 40.95 18.12
C ALA A 123 13.74 39.68 18.89
N ASN A 124 12.69 38.97 18.47
CA ASN A 124 12.27 37.72 19.09
C ASN A 124 13.01 36.51 18.50
N ILE A 125 13.72 36.65 17.38
CA ILE A 125 14.56 35.57 16.83
C ILE A 125 15.94 35.69 17.46
N ILE A 126 16.22 34.80 18.43
CA ILE A 126 17.43 34.89 19.25
C ILE A 126 18.53 33.94 18.79
N THR A 127 18.19 32.92 17.99
CA THR A 127 19.12 31.93 17.46
C THR A 127 18.69 31.49 16.07
N SER A 128 19.68 31.16 15.23
CA SER A 128 19.44 30.56 13.92
C SER A 128 20.52 29.53 13.57
N SER A 129 20.14 28.58 12.72
CA SER A 129 21.06 27.60 12.14
C SER A 129 20.58 27.21 10.74
N THR A 130 21.49 26.74 9.90
CA THR A 130 21.17 26.37 8.51
C THR A 130 21.17 24.85 8.35
N LEU A 131 20.07 24.29 7.87
CA LEU A 131 19.96 22.90 7.45
C LEU A 131 20.33 22.77 5.97
N THR A 132 21.08 21.72 5.65
CA THR A 132 21.33 21.30 4.28
C THR A 132 20.66 19.95 4.03
N THR A 133 20.11 19.74 2.84
CA THR A 133 19.46 18.47 2.48
C THR A 133 20.43 17.30 2.63
N SER A 134 20.03 16.27 3.38
CA SER A 134 20.87 15.12 3.74
C SER A 134 22.16 15.49 4.47
N GLY A 135 22.21 16.68 5.07
CA GLY A 135 23.31 17.16 5.89
C GLY A 135 23.30 16.62 7.32
N PRO A 136 24.30 17.02 8.12
CA PRO A 136 24.34 16.68 9.54
C PRO A 136 23.19 17.35 10.31
N VAL A 137 22.90 16.81 11.48
CA VAL A 137 21.98 17.42 12.45
C VAL A 137 22.52 18.77 12.90
N GLN A 138 21.63 19.75 12.98
CA GLN A 138 21.89 21.08 13.53
C GLN A 138 21.03 21.34 14.76
N ASN A 139 21.45 22.29 15.59
CA ASN A 139 20.86 22.57 16.89
C ASN A 139 20.37 24.01 16.98
N LEU A 140 19.27 24.22 17.71
CA LEU A 140 18.81 25.51 18.20
C LEU A 140 18.59 25.38 19.71
N ASP A 141 19.13 26.34 20.45
CA ASP A 141 18.86 26.58 21.87
C ASP A 141 18.04 27.87 21.99
N ILE A 142 16.80 27.74 22.44
CA ILE A 142 15.86 28.84 22.68
C ILE A 142 15.64 28.94 24.20
N GLY A 143 16.70 29.34 24.90
CA GLY A 143 16.72 29.50 26.36
C GLY A 143 15.89 30.67 26.93
N VAL A 144 15.14 31.41 26.09
CA VAL A 144 14.34 32.56 26.51
C VAL A 144 12.88 32.36 26.13
N ALA A 145 11.97 32.62 27.07
CA ALA A 145 10.53 32.59 26.82
C ALA A 145 10.10 33.68 25.82
N ASN A 146 9.01 33.41 25.11
CA ASN A 146 8.40 34.26 24.08
C ASN A 146 9.38 34.64 22.95
N SER A 147 10.34 33.75 22.69
CA SER A 147 11.37 33.90 21.66
C SER A 147 11.26 32.79 20.63
N TYR A 148 12.03 32.92 19.56
CA TYR A 148 12.04 32.02 18.43
C TYR A 148 13.47 31.60 18.09
N GLY A 149 13.61 30.35 17.69
CA GLY A 149 14.78 29.83 16.99
C GLY A 149 14.39 29.44 15.58
N VAL A 150 15.28 29.66 14.61
CA VAL A 150 14.98 29.45 13.19
C VAL A 150 15.98 28.51 12.55
N PHE A 151 15.47 27.45 11.91
CA PHE A 151 16.24 26.71 10.90
C PHE A 151 15.97 27.33 9.52
N ALA A 152 17.02 27.73 8.81
CA ALA A 152 16.94 28.11 7.40
C ALA A 152 17.42 26.96 6.51
N PHE A 153 16.90 26.86 5.29
CA PHE A 153 17.35 25.87 4.32
C PHE A 153 17.04 26.30 2.89
N GLY A 154 17.96 26.02 1.97
CA GLY A 154 17.73 26.16 0.54
C GLY A 154 16.84 25.05 0.00
N ALA A 155 15.86 25.38 -0.82
CA ALA A 155 15.02 24.42 -1.52
C ALA A 155 14.76 24.86 -2.97
N SER A 156 14.44 23.89 -3.83
CA SER A 156 14.11 24.09 -5.25
C SER A 156 12.66 23.69 -5.55
N THR A 157 12.01 24.40 -6.48
CA THR A 157 10.62 24.11 -6.89
C THR A 157 10.42 22.63 -7.24
N GLY A 158 9.30 22.06 -6.79
CA GLY A 158 8.88 20.68 -7.03
C GLY A 158 9.36 19.68 -5.99
N GLN A 159 10.33 20.05 -5.15
CA GLN A 159 10.84 19.17 -4.10
C GLN A 159 9.79 18.89 -3.01
N TRP A 160 9.89 17.70 -2.44
CA TRP A 160 9.19 17.29 -1.23
C TRP A 160 10.24 17.04 -0.16
N LEU A 161 10.17 17.82 0.92
CA LEU A 161 11.17 17.86 1.97
C LEU A 161 10.52 17.62 3.33
N THR A 162 11.27 17.00 4.22
CA THR A 162 10.86 16.78 5.62
C THR A 162 11.95 17.27 6.56
N VAL A 163 11.57 18.05 7.57
CA VAL A 163 12.45 18.38 8.70
C VAL A 163 12.28 17.30 9.75
N GLN A 164 13.35 16.55 10.00
CA GLN A 164 13.40 15.42 10.92
C GLN A 164 14.08 15.83 12.21
N LEU A 165 13.35 15.86 13.32
CA LEU A 165 13.88 16.22 14.64
C LEU A 165 14.59 15.01 15.25
N ALA A 166 15.82 15.22 15.69
CA ALA A 166 16.62 14.25 16.43
C ALA A 166 16.41 14.39 17.95
N ILE A 167 16.26 15.63 18.42
CA ILE A 167 16.09 15.97 19.84
C ILE A 167 15.02 17.06 19.92
N LEU A 168 14.12 16.93 20.91
CA LEU A 168 13.22 17.98 21.34
C LEU A 168 13.12 17.96 22.86
N SER A 169 13.60 19.02 23.51
CA SER A 169 13.46 19.24 24.95
C SER A 169 12.78 20.58 25.17
N THR A 170 11.79 20.62 26.06
CA THR A 170 11.08 21.86 26.35
C THR A 170 10.52 21.90 27.77
N THR A 171 10.44 23.12 28.32
CA THR A 171 9.77 23.41 29.60
C THR A 171 8.33 23.91 29.42
N ILE A 172 7.82 23.98 28.18
CA ILE A 172 6.43 24.35 27.89
C ILE A 172 5.48 23.30 28.47
N SER A 173 4.45 23.75 29.19
CA SER A 173 3.41 22.87 29.73
C SER A 173 2.71 22.10 28.60
N GLY A 174 2.64 20.77 28.71
CA GLY A 174 2.11 19.88 27.67
C GLY A 174 3.12 19.46 26.60
N GLY A 175 4.33 20.02 26.59
CA GLY A 175 5.45 19.55 25.74
C GLY A 175 5.29 19.80 24.24
N ASN A 176 4.27 20.55 23.81
CA ASN A 176 4.04 20.88 22.41
C ASN A 176 4.76 22.18 22.05
N VAL A 177 5.63 22.11 21.06
CA VAL A 177 6.35 23.28 20.53
C VAL A 177 5.72 23.67 19.19
N ALA A 178 5.24 24.90 19.10
CA ALA A 178 4.67 25.43 17.88
C ALA A 178 5.76 25.71 16.85
N TYR A 179 5.50 25.37 15.59
CA TYR A 179 6.36 25.74 14.46
C TYR A 179 5.55 26.47 13.38
N GLN A 180 6.25 27.30 12.62
CA GLN A 180 5.74 28.01 11.45
C GLN A 180 6.77 27.92 10.33
N VAL A 181 6.32 27.65 9.11
CA VAL A 181 7.18 27.55 7.92
C VAL A 181 6.89 28.72 7.00
N TYR A 182 7.93 29.39 6.54
CA TYR A 182 7.83 30.52 5.64
C TYR A 182 8.59 30.27 4.33
N SER A 183 8.02 30.75 3.23
CA SER A 183 8.64 30.78 1.91
C SER A 183 9.77 31.83 1.84
N PRO A 184 10.57 31.86 0.75
CA PRO A 184 11.58 32.89 0.54
C PRO A 184 11.02 34.32 0.49
N SER A 185 9.72 34.47 0.19
CA SER A 185 9.02 35.75 0.23
C SER A 185 8.45 36.10 1.61
N ASN A 186 8.83 35.36 2.66
CA ASN A 186 8.27 35.43 4.01
C ASN A 186 6.75 35.21 4.09
N ALA A 187 6.15 34.53 3.11
CA ALA A 187 4.76 34.09 3.22
C ALA A 187 4.71 32.82 4.06
N GLN A 188 3.85 32.78 5.08
CA GLN A 188 3.64 31.56 5.86
C GLN A 188 2.94 30.51 5.00
N ILE A 189 3.56 29.32 4.86
CA ILE A 189 3.04 28.23 4.03
C ILE A 189 2.59 27.01 4.85
N ALA A 190 3.02 26.90 6.10
CA ALA A 190 2.57 25.85 7.02
C ALA A 190 2.75 26.28 8.48
N SER A 191 2.03 25.60 9.37
CA SER A 191 2.24 25.67 10.81
C SER A 191 1.68 24.43 11.48
N GLY A 192 2.17 24.14 12.68
CA GLY A 192 1.67 23.06 13.51
C GLY A 192 2.41 22.99 14.83
N THR A 193 2.42 21.80 15.42
CA THR A 193 3.18 21.52 16.65
C THR A 193 4.01 20.26 16.48
N VAL A 194 5.20 20.26 17.06
CA VAL A 194 6.01 19.05 17.30
C VAL A 194 5.99 18.72 18.80
N SER A 195 6.23 17.46 19.13
CA SER A 195 6.23 16.98 20.51
C SER A 195 7.12 15.74 20.64
N ALA A 196 7.29 15.24 21.87
CA ALA A 196 8.03 14.01 22.15
C ALA A 196 7.61 12.78 21.30
N SER A 197 6.38 12.79 20.75
CA SER A 197 5.83 11.73 19.90
C SER A 197 5.56 12.15 18.45
N VAL A 198 5.86 13.39 18.08
CA VAL A 198 5.71 13.94 16.73
C VAL A 198 6.99 14.68 16.36
N MET A 199 7.92 13.96 15.73
CA MET A 199 9.31 14.40 15.48
C MET A 199 9.60 14.74 14.01
N SER A 200 8.58 14.93 13.19
CA SER A 200 8.75 15.21 11.76
C SER A 200 7.83 16.32 11.31
N ILE A 201 8.35 17.20 10.47
CA ILE A 201 7.58 18.26 9.80
C ILE A 201 7.64 17.99 8.30
N HIS A 202 6.58 17.40 7.76
CA HIS A 202 6.42 17.20 6.32
C HIS A 202 6.03 18.52 5.66
N LEU A 203 6.95 19.13 4.91
CA LEU A 203 6.72 20.44 4.30
C LEU A 203 5.77 20.32 3.11
N PRO A 204 4.94 21.34 2.81
CA PRO A 204 4.23 21.39 1.52
C PRO A 204 5.22 21.25 0.34
N GLN A 205 4.72 20.85 -0.83
CA GLN A 205 5.57 20.83 -2.02
C GLN A 205 6.17 22.22 -2.28
N ILE A 206 7.48 22.28 -2.48
CA ILE A 206 8.20 23.54 -2.67
C ILE A 206 7.72 24.22 -3.94
N GLN A 207 7.19 25.45 -3.81
CA GLN A 207 6.61 26.20 -4.93
C GLN A 207 7.60 27.19 -5.57
N ALA A 208 8.62 27.63 -4.84
CA ALA A 208 9.62 28.58 -5.32
C ALA A 208 11.01 28.15 -4.90
N THR A 209 12.01 28.35 -5.76
CA THR A 209 13.41 28.15 -5.37
C THR A 209 13.89 29.30 -4.48
N GLY A 210 14.57 28.99 -3.39
CA GLY A 210 15.17 29.97 -2.48
C GLY A 210 15.31 29.45 -1.04
N THR A 211 15.61 30.35 -0.11
CA THR A 211 15.75 30.04 1.31
C THR A 211 14.41 30.03 2.02
N TYR A 212 14.00 28.87 2.52
CA TYR A 212 12.86 28.70 3.40
C TYR A 212 13.32 28.73 4.85
N ILE A 213 12.40 29.04 5.76
CA ILE A 213 12.67 28.99 7.19
C ILE A 213 11.59 28.22 7.96
N VAL A 214 12.00 27.46 8.97
CA VAL A 214 11.12 26.89 10.01
C VAL A 214 11.44 27.58 11.33
N ALA A 215 10.48 28.32 11.85
CA ALA A 215 10.58 29.00 13.13
C ALA A 215 9.89 28.18 14.23
N PHE A 216 10.60 27.91 15.33
CA PHE A 216 10.09 27.26 16.53
C PHE A 216 9.88 28.31 17.62
N GLY A 217 8.69 28.38 18.21
CA GLY A 217 8.37 29.33 19.27
C GLY A 217 8.51 28.70 20.66
N SER A 218 9.19 29.38 21.59
CA SER A 218 9.37 28.90 22.95
C SER A 218 8.16 29.11 23.87
N GLY A 219 7.17 29.89 23.44
CA GLY A 219 5.98 30.18 24.24
C GLY A 219 6.35 30.68 25.64
N SER A 220 5.74 30.15 26.69
CA SER A 220 6.07 30.53 28.07
C SER A 220 7.33 29.85 28.64
N GLY A 221 8.03 29.00 27.88
CA GLY A 221 9.13 28.17 28.35
C GLY A 221 10.42 28.35 27.55
N THR A 222 11.22 27.28 27.52
CA THR A 222 12.46 27.14 26.75
C THR A 222 12.36 25.94 25.82
N VAL A 223 13.12 25.94 24.74
CA VAL A 223 13.11 24.86 23.74
C VAL A 223 14.53 24.60 23.25
N ASP A 224 14.99 23.36 23.37
CA ASP A 224 16.15 22.86 22.64
C ASP A 224 15.66 21.92 21.55
N VAL A 225 16.01 22.21 20.30
CA VAL A 225 15.63 21.38 19.15
C VAL A 225 16.83 21.09 18.28
N SER A 226 17.00 19.81 17.94
CA SER A 226 17.98 19.35 16.96
C SER A 226 17.25 18.76 15.77
N ALA A 227 17.62 19.13 14.56
CA ALA A 227 16.97 18.63 13.35
C ALA A 227 17.94 18.43 12.18
N ALA A 228 17.55 17.57 11.25
CA ALA A 228 18.14 17.41 9.93
C ALA A 228 17.06 17.59 8.86
N LEU A 229 17.46 17.96 7.66
CA LEU A 229 16.56 18.07 6.50
C LEU A 229 16.77 16.88 5.57
N GLU A 230 15.70 16.24 5.14
CA GLU A 230 15.75 15.15 4.17
C GLU A 230 14.81 15.38 2.98
N THR A 231 15.13 14.72 1.86
CA THR A 231 14.22 14.60 0.72
C THR A 231 13.32 13.40 0.91
N ASP A 232 12.04 13.56 0.61
CA ASP A 232 11.08 12.48 0.68
C ASP A 232 11.33 11.45 -0.44
N ALA A 233 11.18 10.17 -0.10
CA ALA A 233 11.43 9.11 -1.06
C ALA A 233 10.35 9.09 -2.16
N SER A 234 10.80 9.06 -3.41
CA SER A 234 9.94 8.98 -4.58
C SER A 234 9.82 7.53 -5.06
N LEU A 235 8.61 6.98 -5.00
CA LEU A 235 8.31 5.65 -5.52
C LEU A 235 7.94 5.74 -7.00
N THR A 236 8.47 4.81 -7.80
CA THR A 236 8.08 4.62 -9.19
C THR A 236 7.19 3.38 -9.28
N ILE A 237 6.05 3.49 -9.95
CA ILE A 237 5.10 2.38 -10.14
C ILE A 237 5.82 1.23 -10.85
N ASN A 238 5.70 0.01 -10.29
CA ASN A 238 6.29 -1.23 -10.80
C ASN A 238 7.84 -1.26 -10.81
N ALA A 239 8.50 -0.32 -10.12
CA ALA A 239 9.94 -0.38 -9.91
C ALA A 239 10.30 -1.33 -8.75
N ALA A 240 11.61 -1.58 -8.61
CA ALA A 240 12.12 -2.36 -7.50
C ALA A 240 11.76 -1.73 -6.14
N PRO A 241 11.49 -2.54 -5.10
CA PRO A 241 11.21 -2.03 -3.76
C PRO A 241 12.36 -1.17 -3.21
N GLN A 242 12.03 -0.10 -2.48
CA GLN A 242 13.00 0.81 -1.87
C GLN A 242 13.06 0.61 -0.35
N SER A 243 14.27 0.55 0.21
CA SER A 243 14.47 0.53 1.66
C SER A 243 14.38 1.94 2.23
N ILE A 244 13.51 2.11 3.23
CA ILE A 244 13.23 3.39 3.89
C ILE A 244 13.49 3.25 5.38
N SER A 245 14.27 4.18 5.93
CA SER A 245 14.56 4.23 7.35
C SER A 245 14.42 5.63 7.92
N ALA A 246 14.03 5.70 9.19
CA ALA A 246 14.20 6.85 10.05
C ALA A 246 15.39 6.59 11.00
N LEU A 247 16.14 7.64 11.31
CA LEU A 247 17.32 7.52 12.18
C LEU A 247 16.95 7.60 13.67
N TRP A 248 15.87 8.31 14.01
CA TRP A 248 15.48 8.55 15.40
C TRP A 248 14.04 8.09 15.71
N PRO A 249 13.73 7.82 17.00
CA PRO A 249 12.37 7.56 17.49
C PRO A 249 11.33 8.58 17.03
N TRP A 250 10.08 8.12 16.86
CA TRP A 250 8.91 8.97 16.58
C TRP A 250 8.93 9.77 15.28
N GLN A 251 9.93 9.54 14.43
CA GLN A 251 9.99 10.14 13.10
C GLN A 251 9.07 9.40 12.14
N SER A 252 8.21 10.16 11.47
CA SER A 252 7.41 9.70 10.35
C SER A 252 8.14 9.88 9.03
N LYS A 253 7.74 9.10 8.03
CA LYS A 253 8.26 9.20 6.66
C LYS A 253 7.14 9.58 5.72
N ARG A 254 7.42 10.43 4.74
CA ARG A 254 6.53 10.67 3.61
C ARG A 254 7.13 10.03 2.36
N LEU A 255 6.31 9.28 1.64
CA LEU A 255 6.63 8.78 0.31
C LEU A 255 5.75 9.50 -0.70
N VAL A 256 6.29 9.74 -1.90
CA VAL A 256 5.60 10.45 -2.97
C VAL A 256 5.65 9.66 -4.27
N TRP A 257 4.60 9.75 -5.08
CA TRP A 257 4.57 9.15 -6.42
C TRP A 257 3.61 9.92 -7.33
N THR A 258 3.77 9.77 -8.63
CA THR A 258 2.83 10.31 -9.62
C THR A 258 1.93 9.21 -10.15
N ALA A 259 0.62 9.48 -10.25
CA ALA A 259 -0.36 8.56 -10.82
C ALA A 259 -1.31 9.29 -11.78
N THR A 260 -1.97 8.52 -12.65
CA THR A 260 -2.96 9.02 -13.61
C THR A 260 -4.37 8.67 -13.12
N ALA A 261 -5.33 9.56 -13.33
CA ALA A 261 -6.72 9.34 -12.95
C ALA A 261 -7.24 7.98 -13.47
N GLY A 262 -7.96 7.24 -12.62
CA GLY A 262 -8.50 5.91 -12.91
C GLY A 262 -7.53 4.75 -12.70
N GLN A 263 -6.24 5.00 -12.42
CA GLN A 263 -5.30 3.93 -12.07
C GLN A 263 -5.64 3.33 -10.71
N SER A 264 -5.67 2.00 -10.61
CA SER A 264 -5.69 1.30 -9.33
C SER A 264 -4.28 0.86 -8.97
N LEU A 265 -3.84 1.19 -7.76
CA LEU A 265 -2.48 0.92 -7.28
C LEU A 265 -2.52 0.19 -5.94
N VAL A 266 -1.43 -0.49 -5.60
CA VAL A 266 -1.20 -1.09 -4.29
C VAL A 266 0.15 -0.64 -3.77
N LEU A 267 0.16 -0.02 -2.59
CA LEU A 267 1.38 0.25 -1.84
C LEU A 267 1.61 -0.91 -0.87
N GLY A 268 2.71 -1.63 -1.05
CA GLY A 268 3.18 -2.66 -0.13
C GLY A 268 4.30 -2.17 0.75
N ILE A 269 4.11 -2.32 2.06
CA ILE A 269 5.15 -2.16 3.07
C ILE A 269 5.53 -3.54 3.57
N THR A 270 6.81 -3.89 3.50
CA THR A 270 7.35 -5.20 3.90
C THR A 270 8.62 -5.01 4.73
N ASN A 271 9.14 -6.11 5.31
CA ASN A 271 10.35 -6.10 6.15
C ASN A 271 10.30 -5.03 7.26
N TYR A 272 9.10 -4.76 7.77
CA TYR A 272 8.94 -3.76 8.80
C TYR A 272 9.46 -4.36 10.11
N ASN A 273 10.57 -3.84 10.63
CA ASN A 273 11.14 -4.31 11.90
C ASN A 273 11.08 -3.22 12.98
N PRO A 274 9.95 -3.10 13.67
CA PRO A 274 9.72 -2.06 14.66
C PRO A 274 10.02 -2.48 16.12
N GLY A 275 10.65 -3.63 16.38
CA GLY A 275 10.81 -4.17 17.75
C GLY A 275 9.55 -4.89 18.29
N LEU A 276 9.49 -5.21 19.59
CA LEU A 276 8.38 -5.99 20.20
C LEU A 276 7.08 -5.16 20.34
N GLY A 277 5.92 -5.67 19.85
CA GLY A 277 4.58 -5.01 19.89
C GLY A 277 3.55 -5.62 18.89
N SER A 278 2.32 -5.07 18.77
CA SER A 278 1.28 -5.54 17.82
C SER A 278 0.89 -4.56 16.70
N ASP A 279 0.82 -3.25 16.98
CA ASP A 279 0.63 -2.19 15.98
C ASP A 279 1.80 -1.20 16.01
N PHE A 280 2.30 -0.81 14.84
CA PHE A 280 3.60 -0.15 14.78
C PHE A 280 3.63 1.10 13.91
N ALA A 281 2.83 1.18 12.84
CA ALA A 281 2.67 2.43 12.08
C ALA A 281 1.26 2.60 11.51
N GLN A 282 0.82 3.85 11.45
CA GLN A 282 -0.36 4.28 10.71
C GLN A 282 0.07 4.86 9.35
N LEU A 283 -0.58 4.41 8.29
CA LEU A 283 -0.41 4.95 6.95
C LEU A 283 -1.60 5.84 6.61
N THR A 284 -1.34 7.01 6.07
CA THR A 284 -2.38 7.93 5.60
C THR A 284 -1.98 8.49 4.24
N ALA A 285 -2.71 8.11 3.19
CA ALA A 285 -2.48 8.55 1.83
C ALA A 285 -3.38 9.73 1.46
N TYR A 286 -2.81 10.69 0.74
CA TYR A 286 -3.47 11.90 0.30
C TYR A 286 -3.36 12.06 -1.22
N ALA A 287 -4.44 12.57 -1.81
CA ALA A 287 -4.49 12.96 -3.22
C ALA A 287 -3.74 14.27 -3.49
N PRO A 288 -3.50 14.66 -4.76
CA PRO A 288 -2.79 15.88 -5.12
C PRO A 288 -3.43 17.17 -4.57
N ASP A 289 -4.74 17.16 -4.32
CA ASP A 289 -5.48 18.28 -3.73
C ASP A 289 -5.42 18.29 -2.18
N GLY A 290 -4.71 17.33 -1.57
CA GLY A 290 -4.61 17.16 -0.12
C GLY A 290 -5.78 16.41 0.51
N SER A 291 -6.77 15.96 -0.28
CA SER A 291 -7.88 15.17 0.25
C SER A 291 -7.42 13.76 0.69
N LEU A 292 -8.03 13.24 1.74
CA LEU A 292 -7.72 11.90 2.25
C LEU A 292 -8.16 10.86 1.22
N LEU A 293 -7.22 10.00 0.81
CA LEU A 293 -7.45 8.93 -0.15
C LEU A 293 -7.70 7.59 0.54
N ALA A 294 -6.82 7.20 1.47
CA ALA A 294 -6.90 5.92 2.16
C ALA A 294 -6.12 5.94 3.48
N THR A 295 -6.53 5.08 4.42
CA THR A 295 -5.79 4.79 5.64
C THR A 295 -5.53 3.29 5.76
N SER A 296 -4.43 2.92 6.41
CA SER A 296 -4.08 1.53 6.73
C SER A 296 -3.21 1.50 7.99
N SER A 297 -3.04 0.33 8.58
CA SER A 297 -2.13 0.10 9.70
C SER A 297 -1.14 -1.02 9.37
N CYS A 298 0.09 -0.85 9.85
CA CYS A 298 1.20 -1.77 9.60
C CYS A 298 1.59 -2.52 10.88
N GLY A 299 1.53 -3.84 10.79
CA GLY A 299 2.00 -4.79 11.80
C GLY A 299 3.42 -5.29 11.52
N TYR A 300 3.90 -6.27 12.30
CA TYR A 300 5.27 -6.83 12.16
C TYR A 300 5.57 -7.43 10.78
N LEU A 301 4.54 -7.96 10.09
CA LEU A 301 4.70 -8.54 8.75
C LEU A 301 4.62 -7.49 7.62
N GLY A 302 4.46 -6.22 7.98
CA GLY A 302 4.14 -5.15 7.03
C GLY A 302 2.64 -4.98 6.83
N CYS A 303 2.26 -4.31 5.75
CA CYS A 303 0.87 -4.08 5.37
C CYS A 303 0.74 -3.71 3.90
N LEU A 304 -0.51 -3.68 3.44
CA LEU A 304 -0.87 -3.20 2.12
C LEU A 304 -1.84 -2.04 2.27
N MET A 305 -1.79 -1.15 1.28
CA MET A 305 -2.77 -0.10 1.09
C MET A 305 -3.23 -0.15 -0.36
N ASN A 306 -4.50 -0.50 -0.55
CA ASN A 306 -5.15 -0.50 -1.85
C ASN A 306 -5.63 0.91 -2.17
N LEU A 307 -5.22 1.42 -3.32
CA LEU A 307 -5.56 2.74 -3.85
C LEU A 307 -6.42 2.53 -5.09
N ASN A 308 -7.69 2.25 -4.89
CA ASN A 308 -8.62 1.87 -5.96
C ASN A 308 -9.01 3.09 -6.78
N SER A 309 -8.75 3.05 -8.10
CA SER A 309 -9.15 4.09 -9.06
C SER A 309 -8.87 5.52 -8.57
N VAL A 310 -7.59 5.90 -8.52
CA VAL A 310 -7.18 7.22 -8.03
C VAL A 310 -7.92 8.35 -8.77
N PRO A 311 -8.41 9.39 -8.08
CA PRO A 311 -9.42 10.30 -8.63
C PRO A 311 -8.88 11.32 -9.64
N THR A 312 -7.60 11.67 -9.57
CA THR A 312 -7.01 12.76 -10.36
C THR A 312 -5.60 12.39 -10.83
N THR A 313 -5.14 13.02 -11.91
CA THR A 313 -3.74 12.89 -12.33
C THR A 313 -2.89 13.86 -11.53
N GLY A 314 -1.83 13.39 -10.88
CA GLY A 314 -0.93 14.24 -10.12
C GLY A 314 -0.03 13.48 -9.15
N THR A 315 0.59 14.24 -8.23
CA THR A 315 1.47 13.69 -7.20
C THR A 315 0.67 13.35 -5.95
N TYR A 316 0.71 12.08 -5.57
CA TYR A 316 0.12 11.55 -4.36
C TYR A 316 1.18 11.43 -3.27
N THR A 317 0.75 11.47 -2.02
CA THR A 317 1.64 11.28 -0.87
C THR A 317 1.07 10.25 0.08
N VAL A 318 1.94 9.57 0.82
CA VAL A 318 1.56 8.74 1.97
C VAL A 318 2.48 9.09 3.13
N VAL A 319 1.88 9.37 4.28
CA VAL A 319 2.59 9.57 5.54
C VAL A 319 2.52 8.25 6.32
N ILE A 320 3.69 7.77 6.73
CA ILE A 320 3.86 6.60 7.60
C ILE A 320 4.27 7.13 8.97
N GLN A 321 3.33 7.13 9.91
CA GLN A 321 3.51 7.61 11.27
C GLN A 321 3.79 6.44 12.21
N PRO A 322 4.92 6.40 12.93
CA PRO A 322 5.13 5.38 13.97
C PRO A 322 4.15 5.58 15.13
N LEU A 323 3.68 4.48 15.70
CA LEU A 323 2.81 4.44 16.88
C LEU A 323 3.56 4.14 18.19
N ASN A 324 4.89 3.97 18.11
CA ASN A 324 5.76 3.75 19.24
C ASN A 324 7.13 4.45 19.03
N ALA A 325 7.97 4.41 20.06
CA ALA A 325 9.26 5.08 20.10
C ALA A 325 10.37 4.38 19.29
N ASN A 326 10.06 3.41 18.43
CA ASN A 326 11.08 2.77 17.61
C ASN A 326 11.22 3.48 16.25
N PRO A 327 12.46 3.66 15.75
CA PRO A 327 12.66 4.21 14.41
C PRO A 327 12.01 3.34 13.33
N LEU A 328 11.36 3.97 12.36
CA LEU A 328 10.78 3.26 11.21
C LEU A 328 11.88 2.63 10.36
N ASN A 329 11.78 1.33 10.07
CA ASN A 329 12.66 0.63 9.13
C ASN A 329 11.83 -0.36 8.32
N PHE A 330 11.62 -0.09 7.02
CA PHE A 330 10.77 -0.90 6.15
C PHE A 330 11.23 -0.87 4.69
N THR A 331 10.65 -1.73 3.88
CA THR A 331 10.76 -1.71 2.42
C THR A 331 9.41 -1.34 1.82
N ALA A 332 9.39 -0.37 0.90
CA ALA A 332 8.19 0.09 0.21
C ALA A 332 8.23 -0.24 -1.29
N ALA A 333 7.13 -0.75 -1.82
CA ALA A 333 6.93 -0.96 -3.25
C ALA A 333 5.54 -0.46 -3.66
N LEU A 334 5.48 0.25 -4.79
CA LEU A 334 4.21 0.69 -5.38
C LEU A 334 4.01 -0.04 -6.70
N VAL A 335 2.91 -0.76 -6.83
CA VAL A 335 2.59 -1.53 -8.03
C VAL A 335 1.20 -1.23 -8.55
N THR A 336 0.99 -1.49 -9.83
CA THR A 336 -0.36 -1.52 -10.41
C THR A 336 -1.18 -2.62 -9.74
N ALA A 337 -2.41 -2.31 -9.37
CA ALA A 337 -3.36 -3.31 -8.90
C ALA A 337 -3.59 -4.35 -10.01
N VAL A 338 -3.68 -5.62 -9.64
CA VAL A 338 -3.94 -6.69 -10.59
C VAL A 338 -5.44 -6.76 -10.82
N THR A 339 -5.88 -6.27 -11.97
CA THR A 339 -7.30 -6.22 -12.35
C THR A 339 -7.58 -6.98 -13.64
N GLY A 340 -8.80 -7.47 -13.81
CA GLY A 340 -9.22 -8.10 -15.05
C GLY A 340 -10.75 -8.20 -15.17
N SER A 341 -11.25 -8.40 -16.38
CA SER A 341 -12.66 -8.64 -16.64
C SER A 341 -12.89 -10.06 -17.11
N LEU A 342 -13.86 -10.74 -16.52
CA LEU A 342 -14.30 -12.08 -16.90
C LEU A 342 -15.60 -12.01 -17.69
N THR A 343 -15.76 -12.94 -18.64
CA THR A 343 -17.00 -13.17 -19.36
C THR A 343 -17.20 -14.67 -19.51
N THR A 344 -18.45 -15.12 -19.64
CA THR A 344 -18.82 -16.55 -19.69
C THR A 344 -18.37 -17.27 -20.97
N THR A 345 -17.99 -16.53 -22.01
CA THR A 345 -17.51 -17.04 -23.30
C THR A 345 -16.10 -16.56 -23.63
N GLY A 346 -15.48 -15.80 -22.73
CA GLY A 346 -14.16 -15.23 -22.93
C GLY A 346 -13.04 -16.22 -22.61
N SER A 347 -11.83 -15.86 -23.02
CA SER A 347 -10.64 -16.60 -22.61
C SER A 347 -10.41 -16.48 -21.09
N PRO A 348 -9.81 -17.50 -20.45
CA PRO A 348 -9.41 -17.42 -19.05
C PRO A 348 -8.48 -16.22 -18.79
N VAL A 349 -8.58 -15.64 -17.58
CA VAL A 349 -7.75 -14.51 -17.15
C VAL A 349 -6.63 -15.02 -16.27
N THR A 350 -5.39 -14.76 -16.66
CA THR A 350 -4.22 -15.02 -15.81
C THR A 350 -4.01 -13.89 -14.81
N VAL A 351 -3.81 -14.24 -13.55
CA VAL A 351 -3.57 -13.31 -12.44
C VAL A 351 -2.19 -13.61 -11.87
N VAL A 352 -1.32 -12.61 -11.86
CA VAL A 352 0.02 -12.69 -11.26
C VAL A 352 0.23 -11.48 -10.38
N THR A 353 0.54 -11.69 -9.10
CA THR A 353 0.93 -10.63 -8.17
C THR A 353 2.43 -10.62 -7.94
N THR A 354 2.98 -9.43 -7.70
CA THR A 354 4.43 -9.23 -7.57
C THR A 354 4.83 -8.64 -6.22
N VAL A 355 3.86 -8.14 -5.45
CA VAL A 355 4.07 -7.60 -4.11
C VAL A 355 3.52 -8.57 -3.06
N PRO A 356 4.31 -8.90 -2.02
CA PRO A 356 3.86 -9.75 -0.91
C PRO A 356 2.49 -9.34 -0.35
N GLY A 357 1.56 -10.30 -0.33
CA GLY A 357 0.18 -10.13 0.18
C GLY A 357 -0.79 -9.44 -0.79
N GLN A 358 -0.33 -8.96 -1.95
CA GLN A 358 -1.15 -8.21 -2.91
C GLN A 358 -2.38 -9.01 -3.34
N SER A 359 -3.57 -8.41 -3.22
CA SER A 359 -4.82 -8.96 -3.75
C SER A 359 -4.99 -8.63 -5.24
N ALA A 360 -5.80 -9.41 -5.94
CA ALA A 360 -6.28 -9.12 -7.29
C ALA A 360 -7.79 -8.89 -7.28
N THR A 361 -8.28 -8.04 -8.18
CA THR A 361 -9.71 -7.76 -8.32
C THR A 361 -10.18 -8.03 -9.75
N LEU A 362 -11.02 -9.04 -9.93
CA LEU A 362 -11.66 -9.35 -11.21
C LEU A 362 -13.10 -8.87 -11.20
N THR A 363 -13.65 -8.51 -12.36
CA THR A 363 -15.05 -8.07 -12.48
C THR A 363 -15.79 -8.85 -13.55
N PHE A 364 -17.10 -9.06 -13.38
CA PHE A 364 -17.98 -9.57 -14.43
C PHE A 364 -19.35 -8.92 -14.35
N SER A 365 -20.09 -8.91 -15.45
CA SER A 365 -21.49 -8.50 -15.47
C SER A 365 -22.39 -9.72 -15.34
N GLY A 366 -23.36 -9.67 -14.44
CA GLY A 366 -24.36 -10.72 -14.26
C GLY A 366 -25.78 -10.15 -14.29
N THR A 367 -26.74 -11.02 -14.62
CA THR A 367 -28.18 -10.72 -14.57
C THR A 367 -28.82 -11.40 -13.37
N GLN A 368 -29.80 -10.74 -12.75
CA GLN A 368 -30.58 -11.35 -11.67
C GLN A 368 -31.16 -12.71 -12.11
N GLY A 369 -31.02 -13.72 -11.26
CA GLY A 369 -31.50 -15.09 -11.49
C GLY A 369 -30.56 -15.98 -12.30
N GLU A 370 -29.47 -15.45 -12.85
CA GLU A 370 -28.47 -16.28 -13.54
C GLU A 370 -27.77 -17.24 -12.59
N ASN A 371 -27.35 -18.39 -13.12
CA ASN A 371 -26.47 -19.35 -12.46
C ASN A 371 -25.17 -19.43 -13.24
N LEU A 372 -24.06 -19.16 -12.56
CA LEU A 372 -22.73 -19.11 -13.16
C LEU A 372 -21.75 -19.97 -12.36
N GLY A 373 -20.69 -20.41 -13.01
CA GLY A 373 -19.54 -21.03 -12.38
C GLY A 373 -18.32 -20.11 -12.38
N PHE A 374 -17.61 -20.03 -11.25
CA PHE A 374 -16.30 -19.38 -11.18
C PHE A 374 -15.22 -20.40 -10.84
N GLY A 375 -14.20 -20.48 -11.70
CA GLY A 375 -13.10 -21.43 -11.55
C GLY A 375 -11.77 -20.72 -11.30
N ILE A 376 -10.95 -21.30 -10.42
CA ILE A 376 -9.52 -20.99 -10.33
C ILE A 376 -8.74 -22.27 -10.59
N THR A 377 -7.68 -22.18 -11.40
CA THR A 377 -6.74 -23.27 -11.67
C THR A 377 -5.30 -22.76 -11.66
N ASN A 378 -4.34 -23.68 -11.65
CA ASN A 378 -2.90 -23.38 -11.66
C ASN A 378 -2.49 -22.44 -10.51
N LEU A 379 -3.18 -22.54 -9.35
CA LEU A 379 -2.90 -21.71 -8.20
C LEU A 379 -1.54 -22.06 -7.61
N VAL A 380 -0.60 -21.12 -7.70
CA VAL A 380 0.75 -21.19 -7.14
C VAL A 380 0.94 -20.01 -6.20
N LEU A 381 1.44 -20.29 -5.00
CA LEU A 381 1.77 -19.29 -3.99
C LEU A 381 3.26 -19.32 -3.68
N VAL A 382 3.85 -18.13 -3.49
CA VAL A 382 5.25 -17.99 -3.08
C VAL A 382 5.31 -17.10 -1.83
N PRO A 383 5.83 -17.60 -0.69
CA PRO A 383 6.42 -18.93 -0.50
C PRO A 383 5.38 -20.06 -0.50
N ALA A 384 5.80 -21.26 -0.95
CA ALA A 384 4.93 -22.44 -1.06
C ALA A 384 4.40 -22.99 0.28
N SER A 385 4.89 -22.47 1.41
CA SER A 385 4.36 -22.75 2.74
C SER A 385 2.96 -22.15 2.96
N VAL A 386 2.57 -21.14 2.17
CA VAL A 386 1.21 -20.61 2.16
C VAL A 386 0.37 -21.46 1.23
N ILE A 387 -0.71 -22.04 1.76
CA ILE A 387 -1.46 -23.08 1.05
C ILE A 387 -2.78 -22.62 0.45
N GLY A 388 -3.22 -21.37 0.64
CA GLY A 388 -4.51 -20.93 0.13
C GLY A 388 -4.70 -19.43 -0.05
N VAL A 389 -5.77 -19.11 -0.77
CA VAL A 389 -6.27 -17.75 -1.01
C VAL A 389 -7.72 -17.67 -0.57
N THR A 390 -8.13 -16.48 -0.13
CA THR A 390 -9.54 -16.15 0.10
C THR A 390 -10.12 -15.57 -1.19
N VAL A 391 -11.36 -15.92 -1.50
CA VAL A 391 -12.09 -15.39 -2.65
C VAL A 391 -13.38 -14.76 -2.15
N ASP A 392 -13.42 -13.43 -2.20
CA ASP A 392 -14.56 -12.62 -1.81
C ASP A 392 -15.29 -12.11 -3.05
N ILE A 393 -16.56 -12.46 -3.18
CA ILE A 393 -17.39 -12.07 -4.33
C ILE A 393 -18.46 -11.10 -3.85
N TYR A 394 -18.39 -9.88 -4.34
CA TYR A 394 -19.31 -8.79 -4.02
C TYR A 394 -20.32 -8.62 -5.14
N SER A 395 -21.60 -8.62 -4.77
CA SER A 395 -22.68 -8.19 -5.65
C SER A 395 -22.65 -6.66 -5.90
N PRO A 396 -23.42 -6.14 -6.88
CA PRO A 396 -23.52 -4.71 -7.14
C PRO A 396 -23.98 -3.87 -5.93
N SER A 397 -24.69 -4.48 -4.96
CA SER A 397 -25.11 -3.83 -3.71
C SER A 397 -24.11 -3.97 -2.57
N GLY A 398 -22.99 -4.67 -2.78
CA GLY A 398 -21.96 -4.94 -1.77
C GLY A 398 -22.22 -6.18 -0.90
N MET A 399 -23.31 -6.93 -1.13
CA MET A 399 -23.50 -8.22 -0.45
C MET A 399 -22.38 -9.19 -0.80
N LEU A 400 -21.78 -9.80 0.23
CA LEU A 400 -20.61 -10.67 0.14
C LEU A 400 -21.00 -12.15 0.11
N LEU A 401 -20.49 -12.88 -0.88
CA LEU A 401 -20.31 -14.32 -0.86
C LEU A 401 -18.82 -14.60 -0.62
N ASN A 402 -18.47 -15.29 0.47
CA ASN A 402 -17.10 -15.64 0.81
C ASN A 402 -16.82 -17.12 0.49
N SER A 403 -15.66 -17.39 -0.08
CA SER A 403 -15.15 -18.73 -0.36
C SER A 403 -13.63 -18.79 -0.20
N SER A 404 -13.04 -19.97 -0.36
CA SER A 404 -11.59 -20.17 -0.27
C SER A 404 -11.09 -21.20 -1.28
N CYS A 405 -9.84 -21.05 -1.70
CA CYS A 405 -9.18 -21.91 -2.67
C CYS A 405 -7.80 -22.32 -2.15
N ASN A 406 -7.37 -23.54 -2.45
CA ASN A 406 -6.16 -24.14 -1.89
C ASN A 406 -5.20 -24.62 -2.99
N THR A 407 -3.91 -24.65 -2.69
CA THR A 407 -2.84 -25.12 -3.57
C THR A 407 -2.70 -26.65 -3.61
N THR A 408 -3.22 -27.36 -2.60
CA THR A 408 -3.14 -28.84 -2.49
C THR A 408 -3.92 -29.56 -3.59
N SER A 409 -5.02 -28.96 -4.01
CA SER A 409 -5.76 -29.29 -5.24
C SER A 409 -5.81 -28.00 -6.05
N PRO A 410 -4.78 -27.67 -6.85
CA PRO A 410 -4.40 -26.30 -7.21
C PRO A 410 -5.51 -25.56 -7.96
N GLY A 411 -6.40 -24.92 -7.19
CA GLY A 411 -7.63 -24.35 -7.72
C GLY A 411 -8.85 -24.47 -6.80
N CYS A 412 -10.00 -24.10 -7.36
CA CYS A 412 -11.33 -24.24 -6.77
C CYS A 412 -12.40 -24.03 -7.85
N GLY A 413 -13.60 -24.56 -7.60
CA GLY A 413 -14.82 -24.20 -8.32
C GLY A 413 -15.80 -23.58 -7.32
N ILE A 414 -16.42 -22.48 -7.70
CA ILE A 414 -17.40 -21.74 -6.88
C ILE A 414 -18.67 -21.58 -7.72
N SER A 415 -19.76 -22.20 -7.28
CA SER A 415 -21.07 -22.05 -7.92
C SER A 415 -21.74 -20.75 -7.46
N LEU A 416 -22.11 -19.91 -8.41
CA LEU A 416 -22.79 -18.64 -8.22
C LEU A 416 -24.24 -18.81 -8.63
N ASN A 417 -25.03 -19.37 -7.72
CA ASN A 417 -26.42 -19.74 -7.98
C ASN A 417 -27.34 -18.55 -7.75
N ASN A 418 -28.31 -18.35 -8.65
CA ASN A 418 -29.40 -17.39 -8.55
C ASN A 418 -28.92 -15.99 -8.15
N LEU A 419 -28.14 -15.35 -9.02
CA LEU A 419 -27.57 -14.03 -8.76
C LEU A 419 -28.65 -13.05 -8.27
N PRO A 420 -28.43 -12.34 -7.14
CA PRO A 420 -29.50 -11.55 -6.52
C PRO A 420 -29.86 -10.28 -7.30
N LEU A 421 -28.95 -9.75 -8.13
CA LEU A 421 -29.10 -8.45 -8.80
C LEU A 421 -28.47 -8.46 -10.20
N THR A 422 -29.00 -7.65 -11.10
CA THR A 422 -28.34 -7.33 -12.37
C THR A 422 -27.31 -6.24 -12.16
N GLY A 423 -26.07 -6.42 -12.63
CA GLY A 423 -25.02 -5.40 -12.57
C GLY A 423 -23.61 -5.97 -12.60
N THR A 424 -22.63 -5.14 -12.20
CA THR A 424 -21.22 -5.54 -12.12
C THR A 424 -20.91 -6.14 -10.75
N TYR A 425 -20.40 -7.36 -10.76
CA TYR A 425 -19.87 -8.08 -9.61
C TYR A 425 -18.35 -7.94 -9.54
N SER A 426 -17.80 -7.93 -8.33
CA SER A 426 -16.35 -7.86 -8.09
C SER A 426 -15.87 -9.07 -7.32
N ILE A 427 -14.80 -9.71 -7.79
CA ILE A 427 -14.15 -10.87 -7.17
C ILE A 427 -12.79 -10.40 -6.66
N VAL A 428 -12.61 -10.37 -5.35
CA VAL A 428 -11.34 -10.04 -4.70
C VAL A 428 -10.67 -11.34 -4.26
N ILE A 429 -9.49 -11.61 -4.84
CA ILE A 429 -8.68 -12.78 -4.52
C ILE A 429 -7.50 -12.32 -3.66
N THR A 430 -7.42 -12.82 -2.44
CA THR A 430 -6.42 -12.38 -1.45
C THR A 430 -5.57 -13.55 -0.98
N PRO A 431 -4.24 -13.53 -1.18
CA PRO A 431 -3.37 -14.55 -0.63
C PRO A 431 -3.29 -14.45 0.89
N ALA A 432 -3.13 -15.59 1.56
CA ALA A 432 -2.91 -15.58 3.01
C ALA A 432 -1.50 -15.05 3.34
N GLY A 433 -1.43 -14.19 4.37
CA GLY A 433 -0.17 -13.60 4.82
C GLY A 433 0.50 -12.73 3.75
N THR A 434 1.79 -12.93 3.53
CA THR A 434 2.62 -12.13 2.62
C THR A 434 2.98 -12.89 1.33
N ALA A 435 2.23 -13.92 0.95
CA ALA A 435 2.51 -14.63 -0.29
C ALA A 435 2.18 -13.77 -1.54
N ILE A 436 2.91 -14.00 -2.62
CA ILE A 436 2.48 -13.63 -3.98
C ILE A 436 1.77 -14.82 -4.63
N MET A 437 0.92 -14.55 -5.60
CA MET A 437 0.08 -15.55 -6.26
C MET A 437 0.19 -15.51 -7.78
N ASN A 438 0.15 -16.69 -8.38
CA ASN A 438 -0.06 -16.91 -9.81
C ASN A 438 -1.23 -17.89 -9.96
N LEU A 439 -2.25 -17.54 -10.75
CA LEU A 439 -3.42 -18.38 -10.99
C LEU A 439 -4.08 -18.05 -12.33
N THR A 440 -4.97 -18.93 -12.77
CA THR A 440 -5.86 -18.73 -13.92
C THR A 440 -7.30 -18.75 -13.46
N ALA A 441 -8.07 -17.71 -13.79
CA ALA A 441 -9.47 -17.55 -13.42
C ALA A 441 -10.39 -17.69 -14.63
N THR A 442 -11.53 -18.36 -14.44
CA THR A 442 -12.56 -18.59 -15.46
C THR A 442 -13.94 -18.23 -14.91
N LEU A 443 -14.82 -17.78 -15.79
CA LEU A 443 -16.25 -17.60 -15.51
C LEU A 443 -17.02 -18.35 -16.59
N THR A 444 -18.03 -19.12 -16.21
CA THR A 444 -18.74 -20.03 -17.11
C THR A 444 -20.24 -19.98 -16.86
N GLN A 445 -21.04 -20.26 -17.89
CA GLN A 445 -22.45 -20.60 -17.67
C GLN A 445 -22.57 -22.05 -17.27
N ASP A 446 -23.57 -22.36 -16.44
CA ASP A 446 -23.89 -23.75 -16.15
C ASP A 446 -24.39 -24.47 -17.41
N VAL A 447 -23.95 -25.71 -17.60
CA VAL A 447 -24.45 -26.59 -18.64
C VAL A 447 -25.87 -27.00 -18.28
N THR A 448 -26.85 -26.57 -19.06
CA THR A 448 -28.27 -26.83 -18.78
C THR A 448 -28.83 -27.99 -19.61
N GLY A 449 -29.87 -28.62 -19.10
CA GLY A 449 -30.57 -29.70 -19.79
C GLY A 449 -31.81 -30.16 -19.03
N THR A 450 -32.66 -30.92 -19.71
CA THR A 450 -33.85 -31.55 -19.10
C THR A 450 -33.69 -33.05 -19.15
N LEU A 451 -33.74 -33.70 -17.98
CA LEU A 451 -33.68 -35.14 -17.84
C LEU A 451 -35.06 -35.73 -18.13
N SER A 452 -35.12 -36.58 -19.14
CA SER A 452 -36.31 -37.39 -19.43
C SER A 452 -36.19 -38.74 -18.73
N PRO A 453 -37.27 -39.28 -18.16
CA PRO A 453 -37.26 -40.60 -17.54
C PRO A 453 -36.67 -41.66 -18.48
N ASP A 454 -35.84 -42.54 -17.92
CA ASP A 454 -35.22 -43.69 -18.61
C ASP A 454 -34.30 -43.33 -19.78
N THR A 455 -33.95 -42.05 -19.96
CA THR A 455 -33.08 -41.57 -21.04
C THR A 455 -31.85 -40.85 -20.46
N PRO A 456 -30.67 -41.48 -20.46
CA PRO A 456 -29.44 -40.83 -20.01
C PRO A 456 -29.08 -39.62 -20.86
N LEU A 457 -28.72 -38.52 -20.20
CA LEU A 457 -28.20 -37.30 -20.80
C LEU A 457 -26.69 -37.22 -20.60
N ALA A 458 -25.96 -37.08 -21.70
CA ALA A 458 -24.52 -36.87 -21.68
C ALA A 458 -24.19 -35.45 -21.26
N ILE A 459 -23.35 -35.30 -20.23
CA ILE A 459 -22.89 -34.03 -19.70
C ILE A 459 -21.37 -33.95 -19.82
N ASN A 460 -20.89 -32.86 -20.41
CA ASN A 460 -19.46 -32.58 -20.57
C ASN A 460 -19.16 -31.19 -19.99
N LEU A 461 -18.42 -31.18 -18.88
CA LEU A 461 -17.90 -29.99 -18.22
C LEU A 461 -16.44 -29.87 -18.63
N THR A 462 -16.17 -29.02 -19.61
CA THR A 462 -14.89 -28.90 -20.31
C THR A 462 -14.01 -27.76 -19.79
N THR A 463 -14.61 -26.79 -19.10
CA THR A 463 -13.91 -25.63 -18.55
C THR A 463 -13.90 -25.71 -17.03
N PRO A 464 -12.76 -25.46 -16.37
CA PRO A 464 -12.71 -25.36 -14.91
C PRO A 464 -13.75 -24.39 -14.35
N GLY A 465 -14.50 -24.84 -13.34
CA GLY A 465 -15.58 -24.08 -12.72
C GLY A 465 -16.96 -24.26 -13.37
N GLU A 466 -17.09 -24.95 -14.51
CA GLU A 466 -18.39 -25.33 -15.06
C GLU A 466 -19.14 -26.29 -14.12
N ASN A 467 -20.43 -26.01 -13.91
CA ASN A 467 -21.37 -26.93 -13.29
C ASN A 467 -22.41 -27.38 -14.32
N ALA A 468 -23.16 -28.44 -14.00
CA ALA A 468 -24.38 -28.77 -14.72
C ALA A 468 -25.60 -28.39 -13.86
N LEU A 469 -26.55 -27.66 -14.44
CA LEU A 469 -27.84 -27.35 -13.82
C LEU A 469 -28.97 -27.97 -14.65
N LEU A 470 -29.39 -29.14 -14.24
CA LEU A 470 -30.36 -29.97 -14.95
C LEU A 470 -31.74 -29.86 -14.31
N THR A 471 -32.79 -30.07 -15.10
CA THR A 471 -34.18 -30.06 -14.63
C THR A 471 -34.85 -31.39 -14.90
N PHE A 472 -35.77 -31.79 -14.03
CA PHE A 472 -36.63 -32.95 -14.27
C PHE A 472 -37.98 -32.77 -13.58
N SER A 473 -38.99 -33.48 -14.07
CA SER A 473 -40.32 -33.51 -13.48
C SER A 473 -40.79 -34.95 -13.32
N GLY A 474 -41.72 -35.18 -12.39
CA GLY A 474 -42.39 -36.46 -12.25
C GLY A 474 -43.86 -36.27 -11.90
N THR A 475 -44.60 -37.37 -11.83
CA THR A 475 -45.98 -37.38 -11.34
C THR A 475 -45.98 -37.43 -9.81
N PRO A 476 -46.79 -36.61 -9.11
CA PRO A 476 -46.93 -36.69 -7.65
C PRO A 476 -47.20 -38.12 -7.17
N GLY A 477 -46.47 -38.55 -6.14
CA GLY A 477 -46.54 -39.92 -5.59
C GLY A 477 -45.56 -40.91 -6.24
N GLN A 478 -44.88 -40.56 -7.33
CA GLN A 478 -43.74 -41.33 -7.83
C GLN A 478 -42.51 -41.17 -6.94
N VAL A 479 -41.61 -42.14 -7.01
CA VAL A 479 -40.25 -42.02 -6.46
C VAL A 479 -39.28 -42.19 -7.62
N MET A 480 -38.39 -41.23 -7.80
CA MET A 480 -37.39 -41.24 -8.87
C MET A 480 -36.01 -41.51 -8.30
N SER A 481 -35.19 -42.28 -9.02
CA SER A 481 -33.76 -42.41 -8.76
C SER A 481 -33.01 -41.53 -9.76
N LEU A 482 -32.31 -40.51 -9.27
CA LEU A 482 -31.29 -39.80 -10.04
C LEU A 482 -30.01 -40.63 -10.00
N GLN A 483 -29.44 -40.94 -11.16
CA GLN A 483 -28.22 -41.74 -11.29
C GLN A 483 -27.19 -41.01 -12.13
N VAL A 484 -25.96 -40.95 -11.63
CA VAL A 484 -24.80 -40.41 -12.33
C VAL A 484 -23.83 -41.55 -12.62
N SER A 485 -23.47 -41.75 -13.89
CA SER A 485 -22.65 -42.88 -14.33
C SER A 485 -21.61 -42.47 -15.35
N GLY A 486 -20.62 -43.34 -15.59
CA GLY A 486 -19.55 -43.07 -16.55
C GLY A 486 -18.70 -41.84 -16.21
N VAL A 487 -18.60 -41.50 -14.92
CA VAL A 487 -17.89 -40.31 -14.45
C VAL A 487 -16.39 -40.44 -14.73
N SER A 488 -15.86 -39.46 -15.47
CA SER A 488 -14.42 -39.25 -15.63
C SER A 488 -14.11 -37.81 -15.29
N THR A 489 -13.15 -37.59 -14.38
CA THR A 489 -12.74 -36.25 -13.94
C THR A 489 -11.29 -35.97 -14.29
N THR A 490 -10.95 -34.69 -14.47
CA THR A 490 -9.55 -34.23 -14.58
C THR A 490 -9.31 -33.12 -13.57
N PRO A 491 -8.43 -33.33 -12.58
CA PRO A 491 -7.63 -34.54 -12.31
C PRO A 491 -8.48 -35.77 -11.96
N ALA A 492 -7.97 -36.97 -12.27
CA ALA A 492 -8.69 -38.22 -12.07
C ALA A 492 -8.99 -38.46 -10.58
N GLY A 493 -10.24 -38.86 -10.29
CA GLY A 493 -10.70 -39.14 -8.93
C GLY A 493 -11.16 -37.90 -8.16
N ALA A 494 -11.22 -36.72 -8.80
CA ALA A 494 -11.86 -35.56 -8.19
C ALA A 494 -13.36 -35.86 -7.92
N PRO A 495 -13.88 -35.56 -6.72
CA PRO A 495 -15.27 -35.81 -6.38
C PRO A 495 -16.22 -34.84 -7.09
N LEU A 496 -17.46 -35.27 -7.30
CA LEU A 496 -18.57 -34.43 -7.76
C LEU A 496 -19.55 -34.22 -6.60
N GLN A 497 -19.99 -32.98 -6.40
CA GLN A 497 -21.11 -32.69 -5.52
C GLN A 497 -22.40 -32.69 -6.34
N GLU A 498 -23.38 -33.47 -5.91
CA GLU A 498 -24.71 -33.53 -6.50
C GLU A 498 -25.71 -32.92 -5.50
N THR A 499 -26.39 -31.86 -5.90
CA THR A 499 -27.43 -31.22 -5.09
C THR A 499 -28.76 -31.21 -5.84
N VAL A 500 -29.78 -31.82 -5.24
CA VAL A 500 -31.15 -31.77 -5.74
C VAL A 500 -31.91 -30.68 -4.99
N TYR A 501 -32.62 -29.85 -5.74
CA TYR A 501 -33.51 -28.81 -5.24
C TYR A 501 -34.97 -29.16 -5.51
N ASN A 502 -35.81 -28.85 -4.53
CA ASN A 502 -37.25 -28.85 -4.67
C ASN A 502 -37.70 -27.74 -5.65
N PRO A 503 -38.93 -27.80 -6.18
CA PRO A 503 -39.44 -26.77 -7.10
C PRO A 503 -39.56 -25.36 -6.50
N ASP A 504 -39.56 -25.23 -5.17
CA ASP A 504 -39.52 -23.95 -4.46
C ASP A 504 -38.09 -23.38 -4.29
N GLY A 505 -37.08 -24.09 -4.80
CA GLY A 505 -35.66 -23.72 -4.70
C GLY A 505 -34.97 -24.17 -3.42
N THR A 506 -35.67 -24.80 -2.47
CA THR A 506 -35.04 -25.33 -1.26
C THR A 506 -34.24 -26.60 -1.55
N THR A 507 -33.10 -26.78 -0.88
CA THR A 507 -32.29 -28.00 -1.02
C THR A 507 -33.05 -29.21 -0.50
N PHE A 508 -33.26 -30.21 -1.35
CA PHE A 508 -33.79 -31.51 -0.97
C PHE A 508 -32.68 -32.42 -0.42
N SER A 509 -31.57 -32.55 -1.16
CA SER A 509 -30.45 -33.40 -0.78
C SER A 509 -29.15 -32.91 -1.42
N THR A 510 -28.03 -33.06 -0.71
CA THR A 510 -26.68 -32.86 -1.22
C THR A 510 -25.85 -34.08 -0.88
N THR A 511 -25.17 -34.67 -1.86
CA THR A 511 -24.32 -35.84 -1.68
C THR A 511 -23.13 -35.82 -2.64
N THR A 512 -22.20 -36.75 -2.44
CA THR A 512 -21.13 -37.11 -3.39
C THR A 512 -21.29 -38.54 -3.93
N THR A 513 -22.43 -39.17 -3.61
CA THR A 513 -22.80 -40.50 -4.09
C THR A 513 -23.52 -40.37 -5.42
N ASN A 514 -23.14 -41.18 -6.39
CA ASN A 514 -23.69 -41.24 -7.75
C ASN A 514 -25.19 -41.61 -7.86
N THR A 515 -25.95 -41.64 -6.77
CA THR A 515 -27.37 -42.00 -6.76
C THR A 515 -28.13 -41.27 -5.66
N ILE A 516 -29.27 -40.67 -6.02
CA ILE A 516 -30.17 -39.96 -5.09
C ILE A 516 -31.61 -40.44 -5.33
N ILE A 517 -32.32 -40.77 -4.25
CA ILE A 517 -33.73 -41.16 -4.29
C ILE A 517 -34.59 -39.93 -3.96
N VAL A 518 -35.47 -39.55 -4.88
CA VAL A 518 -36.29 -38.33 -4.81
C VAL A 518 -37.77 -38.70 -4.87
N PRO A 519 -38.51 -38.66 -3.74
CA PRO A 519 -39.96 -38.73 -3.75
C PRO A 519 -40.57 -37.49 -4.40
N ILE A 520 -41.43 -37.68 -5.39
CA ILE A 520 -42.04 -36.59 -6.15
C ILE A 520 -43.31 -36.14 -5.42
N ALA A 521 -43.26 -34.94 -4.86
CA ALA A 521 -44.37 -34.35 -4.12
C ALA A 521 -45.27 -33.45 -4.99
N SER A 522 -44.74 -32.92 -6.10
CA SER A 522 -45.48 -32.05 -7.02
C SER A 522 -45.08 -32.31 -8.47
N SER A 523 -45.90 -31.89 -9.43
CA SER A 523 -45.59 -31.95 -10.86
C SER A 523 -44.71 -30.79 -11.35
N ALA A 524 -44.29 -29.89 -10.46
CA ALA A 524 -43.38 -28.81 -10.81
C ALA A 524 -41.93 -29.34 -10.97
N ASN A 525 -41.09 -28.58 -11.66
CA ASN A 525 -39.73 -29.00 -11.98
C ASN A 525 -38.83 -29.00 -10.74
N TYR A 526 -38.14 -30.11 -10.54
CA TYR A 526 -37.00 -30.21 -9.65
C TYR A 526 -35.73 -29.84 -10.43
N SER A 527 -34.72 -29.34 -9.72
CA SER A 527 -33.42 -29.00 -10.30
C SER A 527 -32.30 -29.83 -9.68
N VAL A 528 -31.29 -30.15 -10.47
CA VAL A 528 -30.09 -30.89 -10.04
C VAL A 528 -28.87 -30.07 -10.42
N LEU A 529 -28.11 -29.62 -9.43
CA LEU A 529 -26.79 -29.01 -9.62
C LEU A 529 -25.72 -30.08 -9.42
N ILE A 530 -24.89 -30.29 -10.44
CA ILE A 530 -23.71 -31.17 -10.35
C ILE A 530 -22.47 -30.29 -10.51
N ALA A 531 -21.70 -30.17 -9.43
CA ALA A 531 -20.53 -29.30 -9.35
C ALA A 531 -19.27 -30.11 -9.04
N PRO A 532 -18.27 -30.13 -9.94
CA PRO A 532 -16.98 -30.74 -9.64
C PRO A 532 -16.22 -30.00 -8.54
N TYR A 533 -15.62 -30.73 -7.61
CA TYR A 533 -14.72 -30.12 -6.63
C TYR A 533 -13.43 -29.62 -7.31
N TYR A 534 -12.82 -28.59 -6.68
CA TYR A 534 -11.51 -28.06 -7.06
C TYR A 534 -11.42 -27.48 -8.49
N GLY A 535 -12.56 -27.22 -9.14
CA GLY A 535 -12.59 -26.76 -10.53
C GLY A 535 -12.18 -27.86 -11.52
N ALA A 536 -12.32 -29.14 -11.14
CA ALA A 536 -12.09 -30.25 -12.04
C ALA A 536 -13.03 -30.21 -13.25
N THR A 537 -12.56 -30.67 -14.40
CA THR A 537 -13.43 -30.93 -15.56
C THR A 537 -14.00 -32.34 -15.45
N ALA A 538 -15.17 -32.59 -16.03
CA ALA A 538 -15.84 -33.87 -15.88
C ALA A 538 -16.67 -34.27 -17.11
N THR A 539 -16.68 -35.56 -17.45
CA THR A 539 -17.66 -36.15 -18.38
C THR A 539 -18.48 -37.19 -17.63
N MET A 540 -19.80 -37.20 -17.84
CA MET A 540 -20.72 -38.12 -17.15
C MET A 540 -22.02 -38.34 -17.93
N GLN A 541 -22.78 -39.34 -17.51
CA GLN A 541 -24.14 -39.61 -17.95
C GLN A 541 -25.08 -39.46 -16.76
N VAL A 542 -26.13 -38.64 -16.90
CA VAL A 542 -27.11 -38.39 -15.85
C VAL A 542 -28.47 -38.88 -16.31
N ALA A 543 -29.14 -39.70 -15.51
CA ALA A 543 -30.46 -40.22 -15.82
C ALA A 543 -31.39 -40.10 -14.60
N THR A 544 -32.68 -39.91 -14.86
CA THR A 544 -33.73 -40.13 -13.86
C THR A 544 -34.50 -41.40 -14.22
N ILE A 545 -34.66 -42.30 -13.25
CA ILE A 545 -35.30 -43.59 -13.45
C ILE A 545 -36.46 -43.71 -12.44
N PRO A 546 -37.72 -43.85 -12.89
CA PRO A 546 -38.85 -44.11 -11.99
C PRO A 546 -38.62 -45.40 -11.22
N MET A 547 -38.71 -45.38 -9.89
CA MET A 547 -38.59 -46.59 -9.09
C MET A 547 -39.87 -47.42 -9.15
N LEU A 548 -39.71 -48.74 -9.12
CA LEU A 548 -40.84 -49.64 -8.94
C LEU A 548 -41.28 -49.59 -7.48
N LEU A 549 -42.49 -49.09 -7.23
CA LEU A 549 -43.07 -49.05 -5.89
C LEU A 549 -43.82 -50.35 -5.59
N GLY A 550 -43.60 -50.91 -4.40
CA GLY A 550 -44.28 -52.10 -3.92
C GLY A 550 -44.56 -52.07 -2.43
N ALA A 551 -45.58 -52.80 -2.00
CA ALA A 551 -45.86 -53.04 -0.58
C ALA A 551 -45.74 -54.54 -0.29
N LEU A 552 -45.07 -54.88 0.81
CA LEU A 552 -44.94 -56.22 1.33
C LEU A 552 -45.82 -56.36 2.57
N GLY A 553 -46.57 -57.45 2.65
CA GLY A 553 -47.30 -57.84 3.85
C GLY A 553 -46.47 -58.75 4.74
N ILE A 554 -46.48 -58.51 6.05
CA ILE A 554 -45.86 -59.44 7.01
C ILE A 554 -46.59 -60.79 6.93
N ASN A 555 -45.85 -61.88 6.72
CA ASN A 555 -46.35 -63.25 6.54
C ASN A 555 -47.34 -63.43 5.36
N ALA A 556 -47.41 -62.47 4.44
CA ALA A 556 -48.20 -62.61 3.22
C ALA A 556 -47.48 -63.52 2.21
N PRO A 557 -48.20 -64.09 1.22
CA PRO A 557 -47.56 -64.73 0.07
C PRO A 557 -46.57 -63.79 -0.62
N GLY A 558 -45.47 -64.35 -1.13
CA GLY A 558 -44.44 -63.59 -1.84
C GLY A 558 -45.03 -62.80 -3.03
N SER A 559 -44.55 -61.56 -3.21
CA SER A 559 -44.95 -60.69 -4.30
C SER A 559 -43.85 -60.61 -5.37
N ASN A 560 -44.25 -60.60 -6.64
CA ASN A 560 -43.32 -60.50 -7.76
C ASN A 560 -43.12 -59.03 -8.15
N PHE A 561 -41.86 -58.63 -8.32
CA PHE A 561 -41.47 -57.30 -8.74
C PHE A 561 -40.53 -57.43 -9.94
N SER A 562 -40.85 -56.77 -11.05
CA SER A 562 -40.03 -56.75 -12.26
C SER A 562 -39.74 -55.32 -12.64
N THR A 563 -38.46 -54.99 -12.77
CA THR A 563 -38.03 -53.73 -13.36
C THR A 563 -38.11 -53.81 -14.88
N THR A 564 -38.39 -52.69 -15.52
CA THR A 564 -38.55 -52.56 -16.98
C THR A 564 -37.37 -51.83 -17.63
N SER A 565 -36.55 -51.15 -16.82
CA SER A 565 -35.41 -50.36 -17.28
C SER A 565 -34.13 -50.82 -16.60
N ALA A 566 -33.01 -50.76 -17.33
CA ALA A 566 -31.69 -51.02 -16.77
C ALA A 566 -31.39 -50.03 -15.64
N GLY A 567 -30.88 -50.51 -14.51
CA GLY A 567 -30.57 -49.66 -13.34
C GLY A 567 -31.79 -49.22 -12.52
N GLN A 568 -33.02 -49.55 -12.92
CA GLN A 568 -34.21 -49.27 -12.13
C GLN A 568 -34.17 -50.02 -10.79
N SER A 569 -34.45 -49.29 -9.71
CA SER A 569 -34.50 -49.85 -8.36
C SER A 569 -35.95 -50.09 -7.92
N ALA A 570 -36.16 -51.11 -7.08
CA ALA A 570 -37.44 -51.36 -6.42
C ALA A 570 -37.44 -50.76 -5.01
N TYR A 571 -38.47 -49.98 -4.68
CA TYR A 571 -38.68 -49.42 -3.34
C TYR A 571 -39.88 -50.13 -2.71
N LEU A 572 -39.59 -51.04 -1.78
CA LEU A 572 -40.58 -51.91 -1.15
C LEU A 572 -40.85 -51.45 0.29
N THR A 573 -42.11 -51.15 0.61
CA THR A 573 -42.54 -50.73 1.95
C THR A 573 -43.27 -51.86 2.66
N PHE A 574 -43.24 -51.88 3.99
CA PHE A 574 -44.06 -52.78 4.82
C PHE A 574 -44.42 -52.08 6.13
N SER A 575 -45.50 -52.51 6.78
CA SER A 575 -45.92 -51.98 8.08
C SER A 575 -45.60 -52.99 9.18
N ALA A 576 -44.85 -52.57 10.20
CA ALA A 576 -44.45 -53.38 11.35
C ALA A 576 -44.78 -52.66 12.67
N THR A 577 -44.93 -53.42 13.76
CA THR A 577 -45.05 -52.84 15.11
C THR A 577 -43.71 -52.82 15.83
N ALA A 578 -43.47 -51.79 16.64
CA ALA A 578 -42.24 -51.67 17.42
C ALA A 578 -41.97 -52.95 18.25
N GLY A 579 -40.73 -53.45 18.20
CA GLY A 579 -40.30 -54.67 18.88
C GLY A 579 -40.50 -55.98 18.11
N GLN A 580 -41.05 -55.95 16.89
CA GLN A 580 -41.10 -57.15 16.03
C GLN A 580 -39.72 -57.50 15.46
N ASN A 581 -39.40 -58.79 15.47
CA ASN A 581 -38.25 -59.34 14.74
C ASN A 581 -38.74 -59.88 13.40
N LEU A 582 -38.23 -59.31 12.30
CA LEU A 582 -38.66 -59.64 10.94
C LEU A 582 -37.47 -60.12 10.11
N GLY A 583 -37.74 -61.00 9.15
CA GLY A 583 -36.78 -61.45 8.14
C GLY A 583 -37.25 -61.08 6.74
N LEU A 584 -36.33 -60.62 5.89
CA LEU A 584 -36.59 -60.34 4.48
C LEU A 584 -35.98 -61.46 3.63
N GLY A 585 -36.81 -62.14 2.84
CA GLY A 585 -36.38 -63.16 1.89
C GLY A 585 -36.57 -62.68 0.46
N ILE A 586 -35.56 -62.87 -0.39
CA ILE A 586 -35.65 -62.68 -1.83
C ILE A 586 -35.43 -64.05 -2.48
N THR A 587 -36.37 -64.49 -3.31
CA THR A 587 -36.30 -65.75 -4.06
C THR A 587 -36.51 -65.47 -5.54
N ASN A 588 -36.03 -66.36 -6.42
CA ASN A 588 -36.17 -66.24 -7.87
C ASN A 588 -35.60 -64.93 -8.45
N LEU A 589 -34.53 -64.40 -7.87
CA LEU A 589 -33.85 -63.21 -8.38
C LEU A 589 -33.24 -63.50 -9.76
N ALA A 590 -33.63 -62.70 -10.76
CA ALA A 590 -33.07 -62.73 -12.10
C ALA A 590 -32.61 -61.32 -12.50
N LEU A 591 -31.40 -61.21 -13.05
CA LEU A 591 -30.82 -59.96 -13.53
C LEU A 591 -30.66 -60.03 -15.06
N ASN A 592 -30.91 -58.92 -15.75
CA ASN A 592 -30.71 -58.80 -17.20
C ASN A 592 -29.96 -57.49 -17.52
N PRO A 593 -28.76 -57.54 -18.12
CA PRO A 593 -28.01 -58.75 -18.48
C PRO A 593 -27.55 -59.54 -17.24
N SER A 594 -27.43 -60.85 -17.38
CA SER A 594 -27.08 -61.77 -16.29
C SER A 594 -25.63 -61.66 -15.80
N SER A 595 -24.86 -60.70 -16.30
CA SER A 595 -23.40 -60.59 -16.14
C SER A 595 -22.91 -59.42 -15.28
N VAL A 596 -23.73 -58.88 -14.38
CA VAL A 596 -23.31 -57.82 -13.45
C VAL A 596 -22.98 -58.47 -12.10
N THR A 597 -21.69 -58.52 -11.74
CA THR A 597 -21.18 -58.97 -10.42
C THR A 597 -21.20 -57.85 -9.40
#